data_AF-A0A2D4MIM0-F1
#
_entry.id   AF-A0A2D4MIM0-F1
#
_cell.length_a   1.000
_cell.length_b   1.000
_cell.length_c   1.000
_cell.angle_alpha   90.00
_cell.angle_beta   90.00
_cell.angle_gamma   90.00
#
_symmetry.space_group_name_H-M   'P 1'
#
loop_
_entity.id
_entity.type
_entity.pdbx_description
1 polymer ?
#
loop_
_entity_poly.entity_id
_entity_poly.type
_entity_poly.pdbx_seq_one_letter_code
_entity_poly.pdbx_strand_id
1 'polypeptide(L)'
;ACGIDGSLYVGDFNYVRRIFPSGNVTSVLELSSNPAHRYYLATDPVTGELYVSDTNTRRIYRPKSLTGAKDLTKNADVVAGTGEQCLPFDEARCGDGGKAVEATLMSPKGGGKWKFMKKKIHNISQHSL
;
A
#
# COMPACT_ATOMS: atom_id res chain seq x y z
N ALA A 1 -10.59 3.01 -3.18
CA ALA A 1 -10.60 1.54 -3.33
C ALA A 1 -11.84 0.99 -2.64
N CYS A 2 -12.43 -0.11 -3.13
CA CYS A 2 -13.65 -0.67 -2.52
C CYS A 2 -13.32 -1.96 -1.77
N GLY A 3 -13.73 -2.04 -0.50
CA GLY A 3 -13.62 -3.25 0.32
C GLY A 3 -14.64 -4.30 -0.09
N ILE A 4 -14.33 -5.56 0.19
CA ILE A 4 -15.23 -6.70 -0.04
C ILE A 4 -16.49 -6.65 0.83
N ASP A 5 -16.43 -5.89 1.93
CA ASP A 5 -17.53 -5.63 2.85
C ASP A 5 -18.42 -4.45 2.41
N GLY A 6 -18.17 -3.89 1.23
CA GLY A 6 -18.87 -2.70 0.71
C GLY A 6 -18.33 -1.37 1.25
N SER A 7 -17.30 -1.37 2.09
CA SER A 7 -16.67 -0.12 2.55
C SER A 7 -15.93 0.60 1.41
N LEU A 8 -15.89 1.94 1.46
CA LEU A 8 -15.09 2.77 0.56
C LEU A 8 -13.85 3.28 1.28
N TYR A 9 -12.67 3.04 0.72
CA TYR A 9 -11.40 3.59 1.17
C TYR A 9 -11.02 4.81 0.34
N VAL A 10 -10.87 5.94 1.02
CA VAL A 10 -10.59 7.25 0.45
C VAL A 10 -9.24 7.74 0.95
N GLY A 11 -8.40 8.20 0.03
CA GLY A 11 -7.22 8.98 0.37
C GLY A 11 -7.61 10.44 0.54
N ASP A 12 -7.59 10.94 1.77
CA ASP A 12 -7.91 12.31 2.17
C ASP A 12 -6.63 13.01 2.64
N PHE A 13 -5.92 13.63 1.70
CA PHE A 13 -4.58 14.19 1.92
C PHE A 13 -3.65 13.18 2.61
N ASN A 14 -3.12 13.42 3.81
CA ASN A 14 -2.23 12.49 4.49
C ASN A 14 -2.97 11.36 5.25
N TYR A 15 -4.30 11.34 5.25
CA TYR A 15 -5.09 10.29 5.90
C TYR A 15 -5.69 9.32 4.90
N VAL A 16 -5.70 8.04 5.27
CA VAL A 16 -6.58 7.06 4.63
C VAL A 16 -7.79 6.86 5.52
N ARG A 17 -8.98 7.08 4.96
CA ARG A 17 -10.26 6.92 5.65
C ARG A 17 -11.06 5.77 5.08
N ARG A 18 -11.75 5.05 5.95
CA ARG A 18 -12.74 4.04 5.60
C ARG A 18 -14.13 4.61 5.85
N ILE A 19 -14.98 4.55 4.83
CA ILE A 19 -16.40 4.87 4.90
C ILE A 19 -17.13 3.54 4.89
N PHE A 20 -17.82 3.22 5.99
CA PHE A 20 -18.62 2.01 6.11
C PHE A 20 -19.91 2.13 5.30
N PRO A 21 -20.54 1.02 4.88
CA PRO A 21 -21.86 1.05 4.24
C PRO A 21 -22.94 1.78 5.06
N SER A 22 -22.80 1.81 6.39
CA SER A 22 -23.68 2.57 7.29
C SER A 22 -23.50 4.09 7.21
N GLY A 23 -22.49 4.58 6.50
CA GLY A 23 -22.13 6.01 6.42
C GLY A 23 -21.13 6.46 7.48
N ASN A 24 -20.80 5.62 8.47
CA ASN A 24 -19.77 5.95 9.45
C ASN A 24 -18.39 6.08 8.80
N VAL A 25 -17.59 7.02 9.28
CA VAL A 25 -16.24 7.27 8.77
C VAL A 25 -15.22 7.04 9.88
N THR A 26 -14.14 6.34 9.56
CA THR A 26 -13.03 6.13 10.50
C THR A 26 -11.70 6.25 9.77
N SER A 27 -10.75 6.95 10.39
CA SER A 27 -9.37 7.01 9.88
C SER A 27 -8.66 5.70 10.18
N VAL A 28 -8.02 5.13 9.16
CA VAL A 28 -7.30 3.84 9.26
C VAL A 28 -5.79 4.01 9.18
N LEU A 29 -5.29 5.05 8.52
CA LEU A 29 -3.86 5.30 8.43
C LEU A 29 -3.57 6.80 8.35
N GLU A 30 -2.44 7.20 8.89
CA GLU A 30 -1.85 8.52 8.71
C GLU A 30 -0.45 8.37 8.09
N LEU A 31 -0.24 9.00 6.94
CA LEU A 31 1.01 9.03 6.19
C LEU A 31 1.79 10.30 6.50
N SER A 32 3.06 10.34 6.11
CA SER A 32 3.84 11.58 6.16
C SER A 32 3.23 12.64 5.23
N SER A 33 3.09 13.86 5.76
CA SER A 33 2.51 14.97 5.01
C SER A 33 3.50 15.48 3.98
N ASN A 34 3.22 15.22 2.69
CA ASN A 34 3.95 15.82 1.58
C ASN A 34 2.96 16.19 0.45
N PRO A 35 2.63 17.48 0.27
CA PRO A 35 1.58 17.92 -0.67
C PRO A 35 1.84 17.56 -2.13
N ALA A 36 3.10 17.34 -2.51
CA ALA A 36 3.46 17.02 -3.88
C ALA A 36 3.27 15.54 -4.24
N HIS A 37 3.06 14.67 -3.25
CA HIS A 37 3.07 13.23 -3.45
C HIS A 37 1.68 12.61 -3.44
N ARG A 38 1.46 11.72 -4.41
CA ARG A 38 0.25 10.90 -4.51
C ARG A 38 0.58 9.49 -4.03
N TYR A 39 -0.29 8.93 -3.21
CA TYR A 39 -0.31 7.50 -2.92
C TYR A 39 -1.52 6.86 -3.59
N TYR A 40 -1.50 5.54 -3.67
CA TYR A 40 -2.54 4.75 -4.34
C TYR A 40 -3.06 3.69 -3.38
N LEU A 41 -4.37 3.46 -3.44
CA LEU A 41 -5.06 2.51 -2.59
C LEU A 41 -5.56 1.34 -3.43
N ALA A 42 -5.47 0.14 -2.88
CA ALA A 42 -6.25 -0.98 -3.38
C ALA A 42 -6.52 -2.03 -2.34
N THR A 43 -7.51 -2.85 -2.64
CA THR A 43 -7.96 -3.94 -1.82
C THR A 43 -7.65 -5.26 -2.51
N ASP A 44 -7.24 -6.25 -1.73
CA ASP A 44 -7.24 -7.64 -2.17
C ASP A 44 -8.69 -8.16 -2.15
N PRO A 45 -9.26 -8.58 -3.30
CA PRO A 45 -10.63 -9.06 -3.35
C PRO A 45 -10.84 -10.42 -2.67
N VAL A 46 -9.77 -11.15 -2.34
CA VAL A 46 -9.87 -12.45 -1.65
C VAL A 46 -9.83 -12.25 -0.14
N THR A 47 -8.83 -11.54 0.36
CA THR A 47 -8.61 -11.37 1.81
C THR A 47 -9.29 -10.14 2.40
N GLY A 48 -9.64 -9.16 1.57
CA GLY A 48 -10.16 -7.86 2.02
C GLY A 48 -9.09 -6.89 2.54
N GLU A 49 -7.81 -7.27 2.50
CA GLU A 49 -6.71 -6.41 2.96
C GLU A 49 -6.59 -5.14 2.12
N LEU A 50 -6.30 -4.01 2.79
CA LEU A 50 -5.98 -2.74 2.14
C LEU A 50 -4.47 -2.61 1.96
N TYR A 51 -4.07 -2.14 0.79
CA TYR A 51 -2.69 -1.81 0.44
C TYR A 51 -2.58 -0.33 0.08
N VAL A 52 -1.57 0.33 0.62
CA VAL A 52 -1.26 1.75 0.39
C VAL A 52 0.12 1.85 -0.23
N SER A 53 0.18 2.24 -1.48
CA SER A 53 1.44 2.46 -2.20
C SER A 53 1.82 3.93 -2.10
N ASP A 54 2.82 4.22 -1.28
CA ASP A 54 3.33 5.57 -1.10
C ASP A 54 4.55 5.83 -1.99
N THR A 55 4.40 6.79 -2.91
CA THR A 55 5.48 7.17 -3.82
C THR A 55 6.57 8.02 -3.14
N ASN A 56 6.25 8.69 -2.03
CA ASN A 56 7.21 9.51 -1.27
C ASN A 56 8.23 8.61 -0.57
N THR A 57 7.74 7.63 0.18
CA THR A 57 8.59 6.70 0.93
C THR A 57 9.04 5.49 0.11
N ARG A 58 8.56 5.32 -1.13
CA ARG A 58 8.90 4.19 -2.01
C ARG A 58 8.64 2.84 -1.35
N ARG A 59 7.52 2.76 -0.63
CA ARG A 59 7.09 1.58 0.12
C ARG A 59 5.62 1.28 -0.15
N ILE A 60 5.26 0.02 0.03
CA ILE A 60 3.88 -0.44 0.05
C ILE A 60 3.58 -0.85 1.49
N TYR A 61 2.51 -0.28 2.03
CA TYR A 61 2.03 -0.53 3.37
C TYR A 61 0.76 -1.37 3.35
N ARG A 62 0.58 -2.19 4.38
CA ARG A 62 -0.68 -2.83 4.73
C ARG A 62 -1.11 -2.36 6.11
N PRO A 63 -2.27 -1.72 6.30
CA PRO A 63 -2.72 -1.36 7.63
C PRO A 63 -2.96 -2.59 8.51
N LYS A 64 -2.56 -2.51 9.79
CA LYS A 64 -2.75 -3.62 10.74
C LYS A 64 -4.20 -3.79 11.17
N SER A 65 -4.90 -2.66 11.32
CA SER A 65 -6.32 -2.59 11.67
C SER A 65 -7.08 -1.70 10.69
N LEU A 66 -8.21 -2.19 10.17
CA LEU A 66 -9.12 -1.43 9.29
C LEU A 66 -10.29 -0.79 10.05
N THR A 67 -10.38 -1.00 11.37
CA THR A 67 -11.42 -0.44 12.25
C THR A 67 -10.91 0.73 13.08
N GLY A 68 -9.71 1.22 12.78
CA GLY A 68 -9.02 2.28 13.52
C GLY A 68 -7.92 1.73 14.44
N ALA A 69 -7.05 2.63 14.87
CA ALA A 69 -5.96 2.35 15.80
C ALA A 69 -5.73 3.54 16.73
N LYS A 70 -5.14 3.29 17.90
CA LYS A 70 -4.78 4.35 18.86
C LYS A 70 -3.75 5.33 18.29
N ASP A 71 -2.82 4.82 17.50
CA ASP A 71 -1.80 5.60 16.79
C ASP A 71 -1.85 5.24 15.30
N LEU A 72 -2.43 6.13 14.50
CA LEU A 72 -2.63 5.92 13.06
C LEU A 72 -1.32 5.92 12.28
N THR A 73 -0.27 6.56 12.79
CA THR A 73 1.05 6.59 12.14
C THR A 73 1.79 5.25 12.24
N LYS A 74 1.42 4.42 13.23
CA LYS A 74 2.01 3.09 13.48
C LYS A 74 1.12 1.93 13.05
N ASN A 75 -0.05 2.23 12.48
CA ASN A 75 -1.04 1.23 12.08
C ASN A 75 -0.73 0.60 10.72
N ALA A 76 0.53 0.39 10.36
CA ALA A 76 0.93 -0.22 9.10
C ALA A 76 2.14 -1.14 9.23
N ASP A 77 2.16 -2.18 8.41
CA ASP A 77 3.34 -2.99 8.10
C ASP A 77 3.85 -2.65 6.71
N VAL A 78 5.18 -2.64 6.54
CA VAL A 78 5.79 -2.57 5.21
C VAL A 78 5.73 -3.96 4.60
N VAL A 79 5.05 -4.10 3.46
CA VAL A 79 4.93 -5.37 2.73
C VAL A 79 5.83 -5.42 1.50
N ALA A 80 6.29 -4.26 1.01
CA ALA A 80 7.29 -4.18 -0.05
C ALA A 80 8.04 -2.84 -0.01
N GLY A 81 9.28 -2.85 -0.47
CA GLY A 81 10.10 -1.64 -0.57
C GLY A 81 10.99 -1.44 0.65
N THR A 82 12.28 -1.22 0.41
CA THR A 82 13.22 -0.79 1.46
C THR A 82 13.12 0.71 1.74
N GLY A 83 12.57 1.49 0.79
CA GLY A 83 12.58 2.94 0.77
C GLY A 83 13.66 3.53 -0.13
N GLU A 84 14.60 2.71 -0.61
CA GLU A 84 15.60 3.13 -1.58
C GLU A 84 15.02 3.22 -2.99
N GLN A 85 15.56 4.15 -3.78
CA GLN A 85 15.22 4.29 -5.18
C GLN A 85 15.86 3.17 -6.01
N CYS A 86 15.04 2.37 -6.69
CA CYS A 86 15.57 1.54 -7.76
C CYS A 86 15.97 2.40 -8.95
N LEU A 87 17.17 2.18 -9.50
CA LEU A 87 17.66 2.85 -10.69
C LEU A 87 17.16 2.16 -11.97
N PRO A 88 17.01 2.91 -13.08
CA PRO A 88 16.85 2.29 -14.38
C PRO A 88 18.01 1.33 -14.68
N PHE A 89 17.71 0.16 -15.26
CA PHE A 89 18.69 -0.86 -15.64
C PHE A 89 19.47 -1.48 -14.47
N ASP A 90 18.90 -1.48 -13.27
CA ASP A 90 19.45 -2.20 -12.12
C ASP A 90 19.71 -3.68 -12.43
N GLU A 91 20.96 -4.13 -12.26
CA GLU A 91 21.39 -5.50 -12.59
C GLU A 91 20.67 -6.56 -11.72
N ALA A 92 20.40 -6.20 -10.46
CA ALA A 92 19.63 -7.01 -9.52
C ALA A 92 18.10 -6.93 -9.76
N ARG A 93 17.67 -6.26 -10.83
CA ARG A 93 16.27 -6.09 -11.24
C ARG A 93 15.38 -5.62 -10.09
N CYS A 94 15.85 -4.65 -9.32
CA CYS A 94 15.19 -4.10 -8.15
C CYS A 94 14.81 -5.16 -7.08
N GLY A 95 15.54 -6.28 -7.01
CA GLY A 95 15.24 -7.39 -6.09
C GLY A 95 14.11 -8.31 -6.55
N ASP A 96 13.78 -8.31 -7.85
CA ASP A 96 12.81 -9.26 -8.41
C ASP A 96 13.28 -10.72 -8.21
N GLY A 97 12.36 -11.57 -7.75
CA GLY A 97 12.64 -12.98 -7.40
C GLY A 97 13.01 -13.20 -5.92
N GLY A 98 13.27 -12.12 -5.16
CA GLY A 98 13.51 -12.16 -3.72
C GLY A 98 12.29 -11.79 -2.87
N LYS A 99 12.51 -11.60 -1.56
CA LYS A 99 11.49 -11.10 -0.63
C LYS A 99 11.14 -9.66 -0.98
N ALA A 100 9.86 -9.33 -1.05
CA ALA A 100 9.46 -8.00 -1.51
C ALA A 100 9.81 -6.87 -0.54
N VAL A 101 9.89 -7.15 0.77
CA VAL A 101 10.34 -6.17 1.78
C VAL A 101 11.80 -5.75 1.58
N GLU A 102 12.60 -6.59 0.90
CA GLU A 102 14.00 -6.32 0.54
C GLU A 102 14.13 -5.71 -0.86
N ALA A 103 13.05 -5.66 -1.65
CA ALA A 103 13.05 -5.08 -2.99
C ALA A 103 13.09 -3.55 -2.95
N THR A 104 13.66 -2.93 -3.99
CA THR A 104 13.66 -1.46 -4.17
C THR A 104 12.59 -1.04 -5.17
N LEU A 105 12.06 0.18 -5.06
CA LEU A 105 10.94 0.64 -5.92
C LEU A 105 11.34 1.91 -6.71
N MET A 106 11.19 1.87 -8.04
CA MET A 106 11.50 3.02 -8.92
C MET A 106 10.57 4.22 -8.68
N SER A 107 9.26 4.01 -8.81
CA SER A 107 8.20 4.95 -8.43
C SER A 107 6.89 4.20 -8.58
N PRO A 108 6.24 3.78 -7.48
CA PRO A 108 5.05 2.96 -7.56
C PRO A 108 3.84 3.83 -7.95
N LYS A 109 3.73 4.15 -9.25
CA LYS A 109 2.62 4.94 -9.82
C LYS A 109 1.43 4.04 -10.16
N GLY A 110 0.22 4.49 -9.81
CA GLY A 110 -1.05 3.80 -10.09
C GLY A 110 -1.61 3.99 -11.52
N GLY A 111 -0.78 3.81 -12.55
CA GLY A 111 -1.23 3.62 -13.94
C GLY A 111 -1.31 2.13 -14.29
N GLY A 112 -1.39 1.74 -15.57
CA GLY A 112 -1.46 0.34 -16.06
C GLY A 112 -0.38 -0.65 -15.53
N LYS A 113 0.59 -0.14 -14.75
CA LYS A 113 1.51 -0.88 -13.88
C LYS A 113 0.87 -1.41 -12.58
N TRP A 114 -0.40 -1.13 -12.31
CA TRP A 114 -1.17 -1.73 -11.20
C TRP A 114 -1.27 -3.26 -11.32
N LYS A 115 -1.26 -3.81 -12.56
CA LYS A 115 -1.16 -5.27 -12.77
C LYS A 115 0.16 -5.84 -12.22
N PHE A 116 1.26 -5.10 -12.32
CA PHE A 116 2.55 -5.51 -11.75
C PHE A 116 2.54 -5.41 -10.23
N MET A 117 1.92 -4.37 -9.66
CA MET A 117 1.81 -4.26 -8.20
C MET A 117 0.87 -5.31 -7.63
N LYS A 118 -0.26 -5.63 -8.29
CA LYS A 118 -1.10 -6.79 -7.97
C LYS A 118 -0.32 -8.10 -8.07
N LYS A 119 0.51 -8.29 -9.10
CA LYS A 119 1.35 -9.49 -9.25
C LYS A 119 2.42 -9.58 -8.15
N LYS A 120 3.00 -8.44 -7.74
CA LYS A 120 3.99 -8.36 -6.66
C LYS A 120 3.32 -8.59 -5.30
N ILE A 121 2.15 -8.00 -5.02
CA ILE A 121 1.32 -8.25 -3.82
C ILE A 121 0.82 -9.71 -3.77
N HIS A 122 0.38 -10.28 -4.90
CA HIS A 122 -0.04 -11.68 -4.97
C HIS A 122 1.13 -12.66 -4.81
N ASN A 123 2.34 -12.31 -5.28
CA ASN A 123 3.54 -13.10 -4.99
C ASN A 123 4.01 -12.94 -3.54
N ILE A 124 3.80 -11.77 -2.91
CA ILE A 124 4.07 -11.54 -1.48
C ILE A 124 3.20 -12.47 -0.62
N SER A 125 1.92 -12.64 -0.96
CA SER A 125 1.04 -13.54 -0.21
C SER A 125 1.38 -15.03 -0.40
N GLN A 126 1.99 -15.42 -1.53
CA GLN A 126 2.38 -16.82 -1.78
C GLN A 126 3.75 -17.22 -1.23
N HIS A 127 4.67 -16.29 -1.01
CA HIS A 127 6.03 -16.56 -0.48
C HIS A 127 6.21 -16.19 1.01
N SER A 128 5.12 -15.88 1.73
CA SER A 128 5.15 -15.64 3.19
C SER A 128 4.88 -16.90 4.03
N LEU A 129 5.03 -18.10 3.45
CA LEU A 129 5.05 -19.39 4.14
C LEU A 129 6.37 -20.11 3.90
#